data_AF-A0A7J2ZE51-F1
#
_entry.id   AF-A0A7J2ZE51-F1
#
_cell.length_a   1.000
_cell.length_b   1.000
_cell.length_c   1.000
_cell.angle_alpha   90.00
_cell.angle_beta   90.00
_cell.angle_gamma   90.00
#
_symmetry.space_group_name_H-M   'P 1'
#
loop_
_entity.id
_entity.type
_entity.pdbx_description
1 polymer ?
#
loop_
_entity_poly.entity_id
_entity_poly.type
_entity_poly.pdbx_seq_one_letter_code
_entity_poly.pdbx_strand_id
1 'polypeptide(L)'
;MDLEEARSILIILLFLTSVIAFVTELSLLNFIFLALLVSLLLISLRINKIKEDEKLKSPSPTGKVTHLNSSGASKTITAIKIILVLISFVVVLLIIYRDLNPSQSNRYTNNVHHFSLIYPNNWEKAEGYKGTLVTFAMLGNDRIPLATCIVKAYWVPPNQRDLRIFSEVLKNETTKQFLNYTLMSEEYKMVNGEEAYDYSMKWISGRDLLVSQNRIFIKNENAYMVGCSSNQTVFNKYKSDFGTIIESFKFIE
;
A
#
# COMPACT_ATOMS: atom_id res chain seq x y z
N MET A 1 -11.81 21.04 -34.29
CA MET A 1 -12.30 20.70 -32.92
C MET A 1 -12.54 22.01 -32.19
N ASP A 2 -13.71 22.21 -31.59
CA ASP A 2 -14.02 23.47 -30.90
C ASP A 2 -13.07 23.68 -29.69
N LEU A 3 -12.72 24.92 -29.39
CA LEU A 3 -12.02 25.33 -28.19
C LEU A 3 -12.69 24.80 -26.91
N GLU A 4 -14.02 24.69 -26.89
CA GLU A 4 -14.82 24.08 -25.81
C GLU A 4 -14.51 22.58 -25.64
N GLU A 5 -14.40 21.85 -26.75
CA GLU A 5 -14.04 20.42 -26.75
C GLU A 5 -12.59 20.21 -26.29
N ALA A 6 -11.67 21.08 -26.74
CA ALA A 6 -10.27 21.06 -26.32
C ALA A 6 -10.13 21.29 -24.81
N ARG A 7 -10.88 22.24 -24.27
CA ARG A 7 -10.92 22.55 -22.84
C ARG A 7 -11.49 21.38 -22.04
N SER A 8 -12.56 20.77 -22.53
CA SER A 8 -13.19 19.62 -21.86
C SER A 8 -12.24 18.42 -21.78
N ILE A 9 -11.51 18.11 -22.86
CA ILE A 9 -10.50 17.04 -22.88
C ILE A 9 -9.34 17.35 -21.91
N LEU A 10 -8.87 18.61 -21.89
CA LEU A 10 -7.80 19.03 -20.99
C LEU A 10 -8.22 18.92 -19.51
N ILE A 11 -9.45 19.32 -19.18
CA ILE A 11 -9.99 19.22 -17.81
C ILE A 11 -10.09 17.76 -17.38
N ILE A 12 -10.58 16.87 -18.25
CA ILE A 12 -10.69 15.43 -17.97
C ILE A 12 -9.29 14.82 -17.75
N LEU A 13 -8.30 15.21 -18.56
CA LEU A 13 -6.93 14.75 -18.40
C LEU A 13 -6.33 15.23 -17.09
N LEU A 14 -6.48 16.52 -16.75
CA LEU A 14 -5.99 17.08 -15.49
C LEU A 14 -6.67 16.41 -14.28
N PHE A 15 -7.97 16.14 -14.35
CA PHE A 15 -8.69 15.43 -13.30
C PHE A 15 -8.20 13.98 -13.16
N LEU A 16 -8.02 13.25 -14.26
CA LEU A 16 -7.43 11.91 -14.23
C LEU A 16 -6.00 11.94 -13.68
N THR A 17 -5.20 12.96 -13.99
CA THR A 17 -3.85 13.09 -13.44
C THR A 17 -3.85 13.31 -11.94
N SER A 18 -4.79 14.10 -11.40
CA SER A 18 -4.87 14.34 -9.96
C SER A 18 -5.37 13.10 -9.22
N VAL A 19 -6.35 12.37 -9.78
CA VAL A 19 -6.86 11.12 -9.22
C VAL A 19 -5.78 10.05 -9.23
N ILE A 20 -5.04 9.89 -10.33
CA ILE A 20 -3.94 8.93 -10.41
C ILE A 20 -2.86 9.30 -9.40
N ALA A 21 -2.40 10.55 -9.36
CA ALA A 21 -1.36 11.00 -8.41
C ALA A 21 -1.79 10.81 -6.94
N PHE A 22 -3.07 11.05 -6.63
CA PHE A 22 -3.62 10.88 -5.29
C PHE A 22 -3.72 9.41 -4.87
N VAL A 23 -4.05 8.50 -5.80
CA VAL A 23 -4.28 7.08 -5.49
C VAL A 23 -2.98 6.28 -5.32
N THR A 24 -1.87 6.71 -5.92
CA THR A 24 -0.76 5.79 -6.17
C THR A 24 0.57 6.10 -5.48
N GLU A 25 0.68 7.18 -4.69
CA GLU A 25 1.98 7.66 -4.15
C GLU A 25 3.09 7.56 -5.22
N LEU A 26 2.80 8.01 -6.45
CA LEU A 26 3.71 7.81 -7.57
C LEU A 26 5.01 8.55 -7.34
N SER A 27 6.13 7.83 -7.49
CA SER A 27 7.44 8.45 -7.62
C SER A 27 7.41 9.55 -8.69
N LEU A 28 8.19 10.61 -8.47
CA LEU A 28 8.36 11.78 -9.35
C LEU A 28 8.46 11.40 -10.85
N LEU A 29 9.05 10.25 -11.16
CA LEU A 29 9.21 9.72 -12.51
C LEU A 29 7.88 9.52 -13.26
N ASN A 30 6.84 9.04 -12.58
CA ASN A 30 5.55 8.80 -13.22
C ASN A 30 4.74 10.09 -13.40
N PHE A 31 4.95 11.08 -12.52
CA PHE A 31 4.43 12.42 -12.73
C PHE A 31 5.06 13.08 -13.96
N ILE A 32 6.38 12.93 -14.13
CA ILE A 32 7.09 13.42 -15.32
C ILE A 32 6.58 12.73 -16.59
N PHE A 33 6.41 11.40 -16.56
CA PHE A 33 5.89 10.65 -17.71
C PHE A 33 4.49 11.12 -18.12
N LEU A 34 3.61 11.35 -17.14
CA LEU A 34 2.26 11.82 -17.38
C LEU A 34 2.21 13.27 -17.89
N ALA A 35 3.05 14.16 -17.33
CA ALA A 35 3.19 15.53 -17.80
C ALA A 35 3.68 15.59 -19.27
N LEU A 36 4.60 14.71 -19.65
CA LEU A 36 5.04 14.57 -21.05
C LEU A 36 3.89 14.11 -21.96
N LEU A 37 3.07 13.18 -21.49
CA LEU A 37 1.93 12.65 -22.26
C LEU A 37 0.85 13.73 -22.50
N VAL A 38 0.52 14.52 -21.47
CA VAL A 38 -0.38 15.68 -21.59
C VAL A 38 0.22 16.73 -22.54
N SER A 39 1.51 17.01 -22.44
CA SER A 39 2.21 17.97 -23.32
C SER A 39 2.17 17.54 -24.78
N LEU A 40 2.42 16.26 -25.06
CA LEU A 40 2.33 15.70 -26.42
C LEU A 40 0.91 15.80 -26.99
N LEU A 41 -0.11 15.56 -26.15
CA LEU A 41 -1.49 15.68 -26.57
C LEU A 41 -1.87 17.13 -26.90
N LEU A 42 -1.45 18.09 -26.08
CA LEU A 42 -1.64 19.51 -26.34
C LEU A 42 -0.94 19.97 -27.63
N ILE A 43 0.28 19.49 -27.89
CA ILE A 43 1.01 19.76 -29.14
C ILE A 43 0.22 19.20 -30.34
N SER A 44 -0.29 17.96 -30.25
CA SER A 44 -1.10 17.33 -31.30
C SER A 44 -2.36 18.13 -31.61
N LEU A 45 -3.07 18.60 -30.57
CA LEU A 45 -4.25 19.44 -30.73
C LEU A 45 -3.92 20.78 -31.41
N ARG A 46 -2.79 21.41 -31.04
CA ARG A 46 -2.36 22.66 -31.64
C ARG A 46 -2.00 22.50 -33.12
N ILE A 47 -1.31 21.43 -33.50
CA ILE A 47 -0.97 21.12 -34.90
C ILE A 47 -2.25 20.94 -35.74
N ASN A 48 -3.26 20.25 -35.21
CA ASN A 48 -4.53 20.08 -35.91
C ASN A 48 -5.25 21.42 -36.13
N LYS A 49 -5.25 22.31 -35.14
CA LYS A 49 -5.83 23.65 -35.29
C LYS A 49 -5.14 24.47 -36.38
N ILE A 50 -3.80 24.45 -36.43
CA ILE A 50 -3.03 25.17 -37.47
C ILE A 50 -3.42 24.68 -38.87
N LYS A 51 -3.58 23.36 -39.06
CA LYS A 51 -4.01 22.78 -40.35
C LYS A 51 -5.44 23.18 -40.74
N GLU A 52 -6.34 23.34 -39.77
CA GLU A 52 -7.69 23.86 -40.02
C GLU A 52 -7.64 25.34 -40.45
N ASP A 53 -6.83 26.15 -39.76
CA ASP A 53 -6.66 27.58 -40.07
C ASP A 53 -5.98 27.83 -41.43
N GLU A 54 -5.03 26.99 -41.85
CA GLU A 54 -4.40 27.07 -43.17
C GLU A 54 -5.38 26.75 -44.31
N LYS A 55 -6.31 25.81 -44.11
CA LYS A 55 -7.35 25.51 -45.11
C LYS A 55 -8.30 26.69 -45.33
N LEU A 56 -8.53 27.52 -44.31
CA LEU A 56 -9.39 28.70 -44.40
C LEU A 56 -8.73 29.90 -45.10
N LYS A 57 -7.39 29.92 -45.20
CA LYS A 57 -6.64 31.03 -45.81
C LYS A 57 -6.30 30.84 -47.29
N SER A 58 -6.65 29.70 -47.89
CA SER A 58 -6.47 29.46 -49.33
C SER A 58 -7.48 30.31 -50.14
N PRO A 59 -7.04 31.35 -50.89
CA PRO A 59 -7.96 32.16 -51.69
C PRO A 59 -8.54 31.30 -52.82
N SER A 60 -9.87 31.23 -52.86
CA SER A 60 -10.65 30.53 -53.88
C SER A 60 -10.37 31.10 -55.27
N PRO A 61 -9.77 30.34 -56.21
CA PRO A 61 -9.88 30.67 -57.62
C PRO A 61 -11.25 30.18 -58.07
N THR A 62 -12.06 31.12 -58.53
CA THR A 62 -13.36 30.94 -59.18
C THR A 62 -13.48 29.62 -59.97
N GLY A 63 -14.34 28.71 -59.51
CA GLY A 63 -14.91 27.65 -60.35
C GLY A 63 -15.04 26.28 -59.67
N LYS A 64 -16.29 25.80 -59.59
CA LYS A 64 -16.75 24.46 -59.18
C LYS A 64 -16.58 24.09 -57.70
N VAL A 65 -17.71 24.12 -57.00
CA VAL A 65 -17.92 23.52 -55.67
C VAL A 65 -17.82 21.99 -55.79
N THR A 66 -16.66 21.43 -55.49
CA THR A 66 -16.51 20.00 -55.20
C THR A 66 -16.84 19.75 -53.74
N HIS A 67 -17.82 18.86 -53.49
CA HIS A 67 -18.12 18.34 -52.15
C HIS A 67 -16.86 17.76 -51.50
N LEU A 68 -16.27 18.50 -50.57
CA LEU A 68 -15.14 18.06 -49.78
C LEU A 68 -15.62 17.03 -48.75
N ASN A 69 -15.30 15.76 -49.03
CA ASN A 69 -15.56 14.61 -48.18
C ASN A 69 -15.02 14.84 -46.75
N SER A 70 -15.94 14.93 -45.78
CA SER A 70 -15.69 15.08 -44.33
C SER A 70 -15.09 13.83 -43.65
N SER A 71 -14.64 12.85 -44.44
CA SER A 71 -14.11 11.55 -43.99
C SER A 71 -12.86 11.63 -43.10
N GLY A 72 -12.09 12.73 -43.18
CA GLY A 72 -10.82 12.87 -42.46
C GLY A 72 -10.93 13.06 -40.94
N ALA A 73 -11.91 13.85 -40.47
CA ALA A 73 -12.04 14.18 -39.04
C ALA A 73 -12.50 12.98 -38.18
N SER A 74 -13.29 12.08 -38.78
CA SER A 74 -13.76 10.85 -38.11
C SER A 74 -12.59 9.91 -37.76
N LYS A 75 -11.58 9.80 -38.63
CA LYS A 75 -10.43 8.91 -38.40
C LYS A 75 -9.56 9.36 -37.23
N THR A 76 -9.39 10.67 -37.04
CA THR A 76 -8.57 11.24 -35.96
C THR A 76 -9.20 11.02 -34.59
N ILE A 77 -10.53 11.17 -34.48
CA ILE A 77 -11.27 10.94 -33.23
C ILE A 77 -11.19 9.46 -32.83
N THR A 78 -11.32 8.54 -33.79
CA THR A 78 -11.18 7.10 -33.55
C THR A 78 -9.78 6.74 -33.05
N ALA A 79 -8.73 7.34 -33.62
CA ALA A 79 -7.35 7.11 -33.17
C ALA A 79 -7.12 7.56 -31.72
N ILE A 80 -7.65 8.73 -31.32
CA ILE A 80 -7.51 9.23 -29.94
C ILE A 80 -8.22 8.29 -28.95
N LYS A 81 -9.42 7.79 -29.28
CA LYS A 81 -10.15 6.84 -28.43
C LYS A 81 -9.35 5.54 -28.23
N ILE A 82 -8.73 5.02 -29.28
CA ILE A 82 -7.88 3.82 -29.19
C ILE A 82 -6.68 4.06 -28.27
N ILE A 83 -6.02 5.21 -28.39
CA ILE A 83 -4.87 5.57 -27.53
C ILE A 83 -5.28 5.64 -26.06
N LEU A 84 -6.43 6.25 -25.74
CA LEU A 84 -6.92 6.33 -24.37
C LEU A 84 -7.23 4.94 -23.79
N VAL A 85 -7.83 4.05 -24.58
CA VAL A 85 -8.08 2.67 -24.18
C VAL A 85 -6.76 1.94 -23.91
N LEU A 86 -5.77 2.08 -24.79
CA LEU A 86 -4.45 1.46 -24.59
C LEU A 86 -3.76 1.98 -23.33
N ILE A 87 -3.80 3.28 -23.05
CA ILE A 87 -3.22 3.86 -21.83
C ILE A 87 -3.93 3.28 -20.60
N SER A 88 -5.26 3.21 -20.61
CA SER A 88 -6.02 2.65 -19.49
C SER A 88 -5.65 1.17 -19.24
N PHE A 89 -5.47 0.40 -20.31
CA PHE A 89 -5.06 -1.00 -20.23
C PHE A 89 -3.64 -1.15 -19.65
N VAL A 90 -2.69 -0.30 -20.06
CA VAL A 90 -1.33 -0.30 -19.51
C VAL A 90 -1.33 0.06 -18.02
N VAL A 91 -2.12 1.04 -17.59
CA VAL A 91 -2.23 1.41 -16.17
C VAL A 91 -2.77 0.24 -15.35
N VAL A 92 -3.82 -0.44 -15.84
CA VAL A 92 -4.37 -1.63 -15.19
C VAL A 92 -3.32 -2.75 -15.13
N LEU A 93 -2.56 -2.99 -16.20
CA LEU A 93 -1.47 -3.97 -16.20
C LEU A 93 -0.36 -3.62 -15.20
N LEU A 94 -0.01 -2.34 -15.02
CA LEU A 94 1.00 -1.92 -14.06
C LEU A 94 0.52 -2.08 -12.61
N ILE A 95 -0.77 -1.82 -12.34
CA ILE A 95 -1.38 -2.09 -11.02
C ILE A 95 -1.33 -3.60 -10.76
N ILE A 96 -1.78 -4.41 -11.72
CA ILE A 96 -1.75 -5.87 -11.62
C ILE A 96 -0.31 -6.38 -11.45
N TYR A 97 0.67 -5.86 -12.20
CA TYR A 97 2.08 -6.27 -12.09
C TYR A 97 2.70 -5.92 -10.73
N ARG A 98 2.31 -4.78 -10.15
CA ARG A 98 2.73 -4.38 -8.80
C ARG A 98 2.15 -5.34 -7.75
N ASP A 99 0.88 -5.69 -7.89
CA ASP A 99 0.20 -6.61 -6.97
C ASP A 99 0.68 -8.07 -7.15
N LEU A 100 1.09 -8.45 -8.37
CA LEU A 100 1.60 -9.78 -8.71
C LEU A 100 3.07 -10.01 -8.37
N ASN A 101 3.84 -8.97 -8.07
CA ASN A 101 5.17 -9.11 -7.49
C ASN A 101 5.07 -8.87 -5.99
N PRO A 102 4.55 -9.84 -5.21
CA PRO A 102 4.56 -9.71 -3.76
C PRO A 102 6.00 -9.42 -3.36
N SER A 103 6.16 -8.53 -2.38
CA SER A 103 7.44 -8.35 -1.71
C SER A 103 7.99 -9.74 -1.43
N GLN A 104 9.15 -10.04 -2.01
CA GLN A 104 9.80 -11.33 -1.78
C GLN A 104 9.85 -11.52 -0.28
N SER A 105 9.34 -12.65 0.19
CA SER A 105 9.16 -12.89 1.60
C SER A 105 10.02 -14.06 2.04
N ASN A 106 10.60 -13.94 3.22
CA ASN A 106 11.39 -14.97 3.86
C ASN A 106 10.51 -15.71 4.86
N ARG A 107 10.75 -17.02 5.01
CA ARG A 107 10.16 -17.81 6.09
C ARG A 107 11.16 -17.94 7.22
N TYR A 108 10.73 -17.59 8.43
CA TYR A 108 11.44 -17.91 9.66
C TYR A 108 10.78 -19.13 10.31
N THR A 109 11.62 -20.04 10.80
CA THR A 109 11.20 -21.21 11.55
C THR A 109 12.03 -21.30 12.83
N ASN A 110 11.37 -21.45 13.96
CA ASN A 110 12.01 -21.71 15.24
C ASN A 110 11.67 -23.15 15.68
N ASN A 111 12.65 -24.04 15.58
CA ASN A 111 12.47 -25.45 15.92
C ASN A 111 12.40 -25.71 17.43
N VAL A 112 12.93 -24.81 18.27
CA VAL A 112 12.91 -24.96 19.73
C VAL A 112 11.53 -24.66 20.30
N HIS A 113 10.85 -23.66 19.74
CA HIS A 113 9.53 -23.22 20.15
C HIS A 113 8.43 -23.66 19.20
N HIS A 114 8.75 -24.51 18.22
CA HIS A 114 7.81 -25.12 17.28
C HIS A 114 6.86 -24.10 16.63
N PHE A 115 7.40 -23.02 16.06
CA PHE A 115 6.61 -22.07 15.26
C PHE A 115 7.31 -21.63 13.98
N SER A 116 6.51 -21.09 13.05
CA SER A 116 7.00 -20.43 11.84
C SER A 116 6.19 -19.18 11.51
N LEU A 117 6.79 -18.25 10.79
CA LEU A 117 6.14 -17.04 10.27
C LEU A 117 6.86 -16.55 9.00
N ILE A 118 6.21 -15.68 8.26
CA ILE A 118 6.72 -15.04 7.04
C ILE A 118 7.00 -13.56 7.33
N TYR A 119 8.07 -13.01 6.75
CA TYR A 119 8.43 -11.60 6.88
C TYR A 119 9.03 -11.07 5.56
N PRO A 120 8.98 -9.74 5.30
CA PRO A 120 9.56 -9.17 4.08
C PRO A 120 11.08 -9.38 4.00
N ASN A 121 11.60 -9.67 2.80
CA ASN A 121 13.02 -10.00 2.62
C ASN A 121 13.98 -8.83 2.91
N ASN A 122 13.50 -7.60 2.83
CA ASN A 122 14.25 -6.38 3.09
C ASN A 122 14.28 -6.00 4.58
N TRP A 123 13.71 -6.83 5.46
CA TRP A 123 13.78 -6.64 6.90
C TRP A 123 14.91 -7.45 7.50
N GLU A 124 15.61 -6.86 8.47
CA GLU A 124 16.65 -7.54 9.22
C GLU A 124 16.05 -8.44 10.29
N LYS A 125 16.65 -9.61 10.51
CA LYS A 125 16.26 -10.58 11.53
C LYS A 125 17.31 -10.60 12.64
N ALA A 126 16.87 -10.57 13.90
CA ALA A 126 17.69 -10.83 15.08
C ALA A 126 16.98 -11.81 16.03
N GLU A 127 17.73 -12.63 16.75
CA GLU A 127 17.20 -13.61 17.72
C GLU A 127 17.74 -13.32 19.12
N GLY A 128 16.97 -13.62 20.16
CA GLY A 128 17.39 -13.48 21.56
C GLY A 128 17.53 -12.04 22.09
N TYR A 129 17.16 -11.04 21.30
CA TYR A 129 17.32 -9.64 21.69
C TYR A 129 16.27 -9.22 22.73
N LYS A 130 16.73 -8.82 23.93
CA LYS A 130 15.86 -8.35 25.03
C LYS A 130 14.71 -9.32 25.36
N GLY A 131 15.02 -10.61 25.37
CA GLY A 131 14.06 -11.66 25.70
C GLY A 131 13.01 -11.94 24.61
N THR A 132 13.23 -11.47 23.38
CA THR A 132 12.44 -11.93 22.22
C THR A 132 12.97 -13.26 21.72
N LEU A 133 12.06 -14.10 21.22
CA LEU A 133 12.43 -15.30 20.48
C LEU A 133 13.00 -14.92 19.11
N VAL A 134 12.38 -13.93 18.47
CA VAL A 134 12.87 -13.33 17.23
C VAL A 134 12.36 -11.90 17.11
N THR A 135 13.11 -11.07 16.40
CA THR A 135 12.78 -9.69 16.02
C THR A 135 13.05 -9.51 14.53
N PHE A 136 12.10 -8.89 13.85
CA PHE A 136 12.23 -8.43 12.47
C PHE A 136 12.13 -6.92 12.46
N ALA A 137 13.05 -6.22 11.79
CA ALA A 137 13.05 -4.78 11.75
C ALA A 137 13.27 -4.23 10.34
N MET A 138 12.48 -3.23 9.97
CA MET A 138 12.79 -2.38 8.83
C MET A 138 13.70 -1.25 9.29
N LEU A 139 14.92 -1.20 8.79
CA LEU A 139 15.89 -0.17 9.17
C LEU A 139 15.79 1.07 8.29
N GLY A 140 15.99 2.24 8.91
CA GLY A 140 16.25 3.50 8.22
C GLY A 140 17.70 3.60 7.74
N ASN A 141 18.02 4.72 7.08
CA ASN A 141 19.37 4.98 6.56
C ASN A 141 20.44 5.05 7.66
N ASP A 142 20.05 5.42 8.87
CA ASP A 142 20.87 5.51 10.07
C ASP A 142 20.94 4.19 10.86
N ARG A 143 20.39 3.10 10.31
CA ARG A 143 20.23 1.79 10.97
C ARG A 143 19.33 1.83 12.22
N ILE A 144 18.53 2.88 12.39
CA ILE A 144 17.51 2.92 13.44
C ILE A 144 16.26 2.20 12.92
N PRO A 145 15.66 1.27 13.69
CA PRO A 145 14.42 0.62 13.30
C PRO A 145 13.28 1.65 13.11
N LEU A 146 12.71 1.68 11.90
CA LEU A 146 11.51 2.45 11.60
C LEU A 146 10.26 1.69 12.02
N ALA A 147 10.28 0.37 11.80
CA ALA A 147 9.20 -0.56 12.12
C ALA A 147 9.79 -1.85 12.67
N THR A 148 9.13 -2.46 13.65
CA THR A 148 9.62 -3.68 14.30
C THR A 148 8.47 -4.66 14.51
N CYS A 149 8.71 -5.94 14.25
CA CYS A 149 7.86 -7.04 14.68
C CYS A 149 8.65 -7.98 15.59
N ILE A 150 8.06 -8.41 16.69
CA ILE A 150 8.67 -9.29 17.68
C ILE A 150 7.79 -10.52 17.91
N VAL A 151 8.44 -11.63 18.27
CA VAL A 151 7.78 -12.78 18.89
C VAL A 151 8.35 -12.97 20.28
N LYS A 152 7.48 -13.10 21.27
CA LYS A 152 7.83 -13.42 22.67
C LYS A 152 7.03 -14.62 23.14
N ALA A 153 7.62 -15.40 24.04
CA ALA A 153 6.92 -16.41 24.80
C ALA A 153 6.99 -16.05 26.29
N TYR A 154 5.88 -16.25 26.99
CA TYR A 154 5.77 -16.06 28.42
C TYR A 154 5.25 -17.34 29.05
N TRP A 155 5.86 -17.78 30.15
CA TRP A 155 5.28 -18.85 30.95
C TRP A 155 3.96 -18.36 31.58
N VAL A 156 2.93 -19.21 31.54
CA VAL A 156 1.58 -18.88 32.02
C VAL A 156 1.22 -19.76 33.23
N PRO A 157 0.98 -19.15 34.41
CA PRO A 157 0.50 -19.88 35.58
C PRO A 157 -0.78 -20.69 35.30
N PRO A 158 -0.98 -21.87 35.93
CA PRO A 158 -2.15 -22.72 35.68
C PRO A 158 -3.51 -21.99 35.75
N ASN A 159 -3.67 -21.04 36.68
CA ASN A 159 -4.89 -20.25 36.86
C ASN A 159 -5.08 -19.11 35.82
N GLN A 160 -4.12 -18.93 34.90
CA GLN A 160 -4.15 -17.92 33.84
C GLN A 160 -4.06 -18.55 32.44
N ARG A 161 -4.15 -19.88 32.30
CA ARG A 161 -4.04 -20.57 30.99
C ARG A 161 -5.24 -20.36 30.07
N ASP A 162 -6.32 -19.79 30.57
CA ASP A 162 -7.42 -19.31 29.73
C ASP A 162 -7.00 -18.03 29.01
N LEU A 163 -7.19 -18.00 27.69
CA LEU A 163 -6.74 -16.89 26.85
C LEU A 163 -7.38 -15.56 27.23
N ARG A 164 -8.64 -15.57 27.69
CA ARG A 164 -9.36 -14.36 28.12
C ARG A 164 -8.80 -13.86 29.45
N ILE A 165 -8.54 -14.76 30.40
CA ILE A 165 -7.92 -14.38 31.67
C ILE A 165 -6.53 -13.79 31.42
N PHE A 166 -5.71 -14.44 30.60
CA PHE A 166 -4.36 -13.97 30.31
C PHE A 166 -4.35 -12.62 29.57
N SER A 167 -5.24 -12.43 28.58
CA SER A 167 -5.31 -11.18 27.82
C SER A 167 -5.70 -10.00 28.71
N GLU A 168 -6.61 -10.18 29.66
CA GLU A 168 -6.96 -9.14 30.64
C GLU A 168 -5.79 -8.80 31.57
N VAL A 169 -5.05 -9.81 32.05
CA VAL A 169 -3.83 -9.59 32.85
C VAL A 169 -2.81 -8.78 32.04
N LEU A 170 -2.55 -9.18 30.79
CA LEU A 170 -1.60 -8.48 29.93
C LEU A 170 -2.04 -7.04 29.63
N LYS A 171 -3.32 -6.81 29.34
CA LYS A 171 -3.87 -5.46 29.12
C LYS A 171 -3.69 -4.57 30.34
N ASN A 172 -3.98 -5.10 31.54
CA ASN A 172 -3.82 -4.36 32.78
C ASN A 172 -2.34 -3.98 33.01
N GLU A 173 -1.41 -4.90 32.81
CA GLU A 173 0.02 -4.61 32.92
C GLU A 173 0.50 -3.62 31.86
N THR A 174 0.04 -3.76 30.62
CA THR A 174 0.35 -2.86 29.51
C THR A 174 -0.12 -1.43 29.78
N THR A 175 -1.32 -1.27 30.35
CA THR A 175 -1.89 0.04 30.70
C THR A 175 -1.06 0.76 31.76
N LYS A 176 -0.45 0.02 32.69
CA LYS A 176 0.43 0.59 33.72
C LYS A 176 1.80 1.00 33.17
N GLN A 177 2.28 0.31 32.14
CA GLN A 177 3.61 0.55 31.56
C GLN A 177 3.65 1.73 30.60
N PHE A 178 2.56 2.01 29.89
CA PHE A 178 2.57 2.98 28.79
C PHE A 178 1.73 4.23 29.09
N LEU A 179 2.37 5.40 29.02
CA LEU A 179 1.72 6.69 29.16
C LEU A 179 0.73 6.92 28.01
N ASN A 180 -0.48 7.39 28.35
CA ASN A 180 -1.56 7.66 27.39
C ASN A 180 -1.92 6.45 26.51
N TYR A 181 -1.87 5.25 27.11
CA TYR A 181 -2.35 4.03 26.50
C TYR A 181 -3.81 4.20 26.01
N THR A 182 -4.08 3.77 24.78
CA THR A 182 -5.43 3.68 24.23
C THR A 182 -5.56 2.37 23.45
N LEU A 183 -6.50 1.52 23.88
CA LEU A 183 -6.93 0.36 23.10
C LEU A 183 -7.76 0.84 21.89
N MET A 184 -7.39 0.41 20.69
CA MET A 184 -8.05 0.82 19.44
C MET A 184 -9.00 -0.25 18.92
N SER A 185 -8.61 -1.52 19.02
CA SER A 185 -9.43 -2.66 18.61
C SER A 185 -9.05 -3.90 19.42
N GLU A 186 -9.99 -4.80 19.60
CA GLU A 186 -9.73 -6.15 20.12
C GLU A 186 -10.71 -7.16 19.51
N GLU A 187 -10.27 -8.40 19.34
CA GLU A 187 -11.06 -9.48 18.76
C GLU A 187 -10.55 -10.84 19.26
N TYR A 188 -11.48 -11.74 19.59
CA TYR A 188 -11.18 -13.16 19.80
C TYR A 188 -11.57 -13.95 18.55
N LYS A 189 -10.69 -14.83 18.06
CA LYS A 189 -10.96 -15.64 16.86
C LYS A 189 -10.16 -16.94 16.83
N MET A 190 -10.51 -17.79 15.87
CA MET A 190 -9.74 -19.00 15.55
C MET A 190 -8.76 -18.73 14.42
N VAL A 191 -7.49 -19.10 14.60
CA VAL A 191 -6.45 -19.00 13.57
C VAL A 191 -5.76 -20.35 13.48
N ASN A 192 -5.86 -21.02 12.33
CA ASN A 192 -5.27 -22.34 12.09
C ASN A 192 -5.68 -23.39 13.15
N GLY A 193 -6.92 -23.32 13.65
CA GLY A 193 -7.44 -24.23 14.67
C GLY A 193 -7.08 -23.87 16.11
N GLU A 194 -6.34 -22.79 16.34
CA GLU A 194 -5.94 -22.30 17.66
C GLU A 194 -6.75 -21.06 18.05
N GLU A 195 -7.12 -20.93 19.33
CA GLU A 195 -7.71 -19.70 19.84
C GLU A 195 -6.66 -18.58 19.85
N ALA A 196 -7.06 -17.42 19.35
CA ALA A 196 -6.22 -16.24 19.26
C ALA A 196 -6.95 -14.99 19.77
N TYR A 197 -6.18 -14.10 20.38
CA TYR A 197 -6.65 -12.78 20.79
C TYR A 197 -5.85 -11.70 20.07
N ASP A 198 -6.52 -10.96 19.20
CA ASP A 198 -5.98 -9.83 18.47
C ASP A 198 -6.30 -8.55 19.20
N TYR A 199 -5.33 -7.65 19.29
CA TYR A 199 -5.59 -6.30 19.75
C TYR A 199 -4.64 -5.29 19.12
N SER A 200 -5.10 -4.07 19.00
CA SER A 200 -4.27 -2.94 18.59
C SER A 200 -4.36 -1.82 19.60
N MET A 201 -3.23 -1.16 19.82
CA MET A 201 -3.10 -0.11 20.83
C MET A 201 -2.19 1.01 20.34
N LYS A 202 -2.35 2.18 20.94
CA LYS A 202 -1.44 3.31 20.75
C LYS A 202 -1.03 3.89 22.11
N TRP A 203 0.15 4.48 22.16
CA TRP A 203 0.68 5.15 23.36
C TRP A 203 1.72 6.20 22.98
N ILE A 204 2.09 7.07 23.93
CA ILE A 204 3.13 8.08 23.72
C ILE A 204 4.47 7.58 24.26
N SER A 205 5.51 7.68 23.44
CA SER A 205 6.90 7.42 23.83
C SER A 205 7.76 8.63 23.48
N GLY A 206 8.14 9.43 24.48
CA GLY A 206 8.81 10.71 24.25
C GLY A 206 7.88 11.68 23.51
N ARG A 207 8.21 12.03 22.26
CA ARG A 207 7.40 12.91 21.39
C ARG A 207 6.59 12.15 20.35
N ASP A 208 6.78 10.84 20.25
CA ASP A 208 6.20 10.04 19.18
C ASP A 208 4.95 9.30 19.66
N LEU A 209 3.90 9.34 18.83
CA LEU A 209 2.76 8.45 18.97
C LEU A 209 3.10 7.11 18.33
N LEU A 210 3.23 6.09 19.17
CA LEU A 210 3.46 4.72 18.74
C LEU A 210 2.15 3.98 18.60
N VAL A 211 2.11 3.07 17.64
CA VAL A 211 0.98 2.19 17.35
C VAL A 211 1.50 0.77 17.28
N SER A 212 0.72 -0.18 17.79
CA SER A 212 1.02 -1.60 17.64
C SER A 212 -0.21 -2.43 17.30
N GLN A 213 0.03 -3.53 16.61
CA GLN A 213 -0.92 -4.61 16.38
C GLN A 213 -0.30 -5.89 16.92
N ASN A 214 -1.07 -6.64 17.71
CA ASN A 214 -0.59 -7.81 18.43
C ASN A 214 -1.58 -8.96 18.30
N ARG A 215 -1.07 -10.19 18.32
CA ARG A 215 -1.84 -11.42 18.43
C ARG A 215 -1.22 -12.33 19.48
N ILE A 216 -2.08 -12.94 20.29
CA ILE A 216 -1.69 -13.83 21.39
C ILE A 216 -2.32 -15.21 21.19
N PHE A 217 -1.54 -16.24 21.48
CA PHE A 217 -1.94 -17.64 21.58
C PHE A 217 -1.51 -18.20 22.93
N ILE A 218 -2.22 -19.21 23.46
CA ILE A 218 -1.73 -20.02 24.58
C ILE A 218 -1.54 -21.45 24.09
N LYS A 219 -0.32 -21.99 24.25
CA LYS A 219 0.02 -23.36 23.88
C LYS A 219 1.09 -23.93 24.82
N ASN A 220 0.89 -25.15 25.30
CA ASN A 220 1.84 -25.87 26.17
C ASN A 220 2.37 -24.99 27.31
N GLU A 221 1.45 -24.43 28.10
CA GLU A 221 1.76 -23.58 29.27
C GLU A 221 2.44 -22.24 28.96
N ASN A 222 2.57 -21.88 27.68
CA ASN A 222 3.20 -20.63 27.26
C ASN A 222 2.22 -19.76 26.47
N ALA A 223 2.27 -18.45 26.70
CA ALA A 223 1.61 -17.46 25.87
C ALA A 223 2.61 -16.96 24.82
N TYR A 224 2.26 -17.13 23.55
CA TYR A 224 3.03 -16.65 22.41
C TYR A 224 2.41 -15.34 21.92
N MET A 225 3.18 -14.27 21.92
CA MET A 225 2.76 -12.97 21.44
C MET A 225 3.58 -12.60 20.20
N VAL A 226 2.90 -12.39 19.07
CA VAL A 226 3.46 -11.75 17.88
C VAL A 226 2.94 -10.31 17.83
N GLY A 227 3.85 -9.34 17.84
CA GLY A 227 3.50 -7.93 17.94
C GLY A 227 4.34 -7.09 16.99
N CYS A 228 3.68 -6.22 16.23
CA CYS A 228 4.31 -5.28 15.31
C CYS A 228 4.02 -3.85 15.74
N SER A 229 5.03 -2.98 15.72
CA SER A 229 4.90 -1.59 16.15
C SER A 229 5.82 -0.63 15.40
N SER A 230 5.39 0.64 15.36
CA SER A 230 6.16 1.78 14.85
C SER A 230 5.48 3.09 15.28
N ASN A 231 6.04 4.24 14.90
CA ASN A 231 5.27 5.49 14.95
C ASN A 231 4.07 5.44 14.00
N GLN A 232 3.07 6.30 14.21
CA GLN A 232 1.80 6.30 13.47
C GLN A 232 1.96 6.41 11.94
N THR A 233 2.83 7.31 11.46
CA THR A 233 3.05 7.52 10.02
C THR A 233 3.65 6.28 9.37
N VAL A 234 4.69 5.73 9.98
CA VAL A 234 5.35 4.50 9.53
C VAL A 234 4.41 3.30 9.68
N PHE A 235 3.54 3.30 10.69
CA PHE A 235 2.59 2.21 10.93
C PHE A 235 1.62 2.11 9.77
N ASN A 236 1.06 3.24 9.34
CA ASN A 236 0.15 3.28 8.20
C ASN A 236 0.84 2.79 6.92
N LYS A 237 2.12 3.12 6.72
CA LYS A 237 2.91 2.65 5.57
C LYS A 237 3.10 1.14 5.58
N TYR A 238 3.43 0.54 6.72
CA TYR A 238 3.75 -0.90 6.83
C TYR A 238 2.59 -1.75 7.37
N LYS A 239 1.37 -1.20 7.46
CA LYS A 239 0.21 -1.90 8.03
C LYS A 239 -0.06 -3.25 7.34
N SER A 240 0.10 -3.31 6.02
CA SER A 240 -0.09 -4.56 5.26
C SER A 240 0.99 -5.60 5.57
N ASP A 241 2.24 -5.17 5.73
CA ASP A 241 3.35 -6.06 6.09
C ASP A 241 3.16 -6.59 7.53
N PHE A 242 2.74 -5.73 8.46
CA PHE A 242 2.39 -6.13 9.82
C PHE A 242 1.27 -7.18 9.85
N GLY A 243 0.20 -6.96 9.09
CA GLY A 243 -0.88 -7.93 8.93
C GLY A 243 -0.36 -9.28 8.42
N THR A 244 0.44 -9.25 7.34
CA THR A 244 1.04 -10.45 6.74
C THR A 244 1.90 -11.22 7.75
N ILE A 245 2.76 -10.53 8.50
CA ILE A 245 3.62 -11.15 9.51
C ILE A 245 2.78 -11.82 10.60
N ILE A 246 1.80 -11.10 11.16
CA ILE A 246 0.93 -11.60 12.24
C ILE A 246 0.06 -12.77 11.77
N GLU A 247 -0.51 -12.68 10.56
CA GLU A 247 -1.37 -13.72 9.98
C GLU A 247 -0.62 -14.98 9.58
N SER A 248 0.64 -14.85 9.20
CA SER A 248 1.47 -15.99 8.81
C SER A 248 1.98 -16.82 9.99
N PHE A 249 1.85 -16.33 11.23
CA PHE A 249 2.27 -17.06 12.41
C PHE A 249 1.49 -18.35 12.57
N LYS A 250 2.20 -19.47 12.71
CA LYS A 250 1.62 -20.78 12.99
C LYS A 250 2.57 -21.64 13.81
N PHE A 251 2.00 -22.47 14.67
CA PHE A 251 2.73 -23.57 15.27
C PHE A 251 3.04 -24.64 14.22
N ILE A 252 4.18 -25.31 14.37
CA ILE A 252 4.59 -26.46 13.56
C ILE A 252 4.58 -27.71 14.45
N GLU A 253 4.29 -28.86 13.85
CA GLU A 253 4.37 -30.17 14.51
C GLU A 253 5.81 -30.68 14.56
#